data_AF-A0A7C7PSM9-F1
#
_entry.id   AF-A0A7C7PSM9-F1
#
_cell.length_a   1.000
_cell.length_b   1.000
_cell.length_c   1.000
_cell.angle_alpha   90.00
_cell.angle_beta   90.00
_cell.angle_gamma   90.00
#
_symmetry.space_group_name_H-M   'P 1'
#
loop_
_entity.id
_entity.type
_entity.pdbx_description
1 polymer ?
#
loop_
_entity_poly.entity_id
_entity_poly.type
_entity_poly.pdbx_seq_one_letter_code
_entity_poly.pdbx_strand_id
1 'polypeptide(L)'
;RTSTGVRGVKLAKGDKVISMSILRSGEAESTEERDAYLRYANARRRGENGNGEAAQENGIELSPERLAELAEGEQFILSVANDGYGKRTSAYEYRLTGRGGRGIGNLDLSRAGGRESGVVAAFPVAPGDQIMLVTDGGKLIRSPVEDIRIAGRTTRGVMLFRIDESERIVSVAHLPEEDDEDENGETAAPPTGAAEAPPETS
;
A
#
# COMPACT_ATOMS: atom_id res chain seq x y z
N ARG A 1 21.27 -6.19 -29.83
CA ARG A 1 20.27 -7.09 -29.19
C ARG A 1 19.09 -6.24 -28.77
N THR A 2 17.92 -6.40 -29.38
CA THR A 2 16.69 -5.70 -29.00
C THR A 2 16.01 -6.47 -27.87
N SER A 3 16.10 -5.97 -26.64
CA SER A 3 15.40 -6.57 -25.50
C SER A 3 13.93 -6.15 -25.56
N THR A 4 13.02 -7.08 -25.82
CA THR A 4 11.55 -6.82 -25.92
C THR A 4 10.86 -6.75 -24.55
N GLY A 5 11.62 -6.60 -23.47
CA GLY A 5 11.10 -6.73 -22.11
C GLY A 5 10.68 -8.16 -21.77
N VAL A 6 10.58 -8.44 -20.48
CA VAL A 6 10.18 -9.74 -19.94
C VAL A 6 8.97 -9.53 -19.03
N ARG A 7 7.97 -10.42 -19.11
CA ARG A 7 6.73 -10.30 -18.33
C ARG A 7 7.04 -10.35 -16.82
N GLY A 8 6.64 -9.31 -16.09
CA GLY A 8 6.79 -9.23 -14.62
C GLY A 8 5.71 -10.01 -13.88
N VAL A 9 4.44 -9.78 -14.25
CA VAL A 9 3.24 -10.39 -13.65
C VAL A 9 2.26 -10.82 -14.74
N LYS A 10 1.47 -11.87 -14.50
CA LYS A 10 0.36 -12.29 -15.34
C LYS A 10 -0.93 -11.65 -14.85
N LEU A 11 -1.55 -10.83 -15.71
CA LEU A 11 -2.82 -10.15 -15.46
C LEU A 11 -4.00 -10.95 -16.04
N ALA A 12 -5.15 -10.93 -15.37
CA ALA A 12 -6.39 -11.42 -15.98
C ALA A 12 -6.94 -10.40 -16.99
N LYS A 13 -7.99 -10.78 -17.73
CA LYS A 13 -8.61 -9.89 -18.71
C LYS A 13 -9.28 -8.70 -17.98
N GLY A 14 -8.88 -7.48 -18.32
CA GLY A 14 -9.41 -6.26 -17.71
C GLY A 14 -8.59 -5.75 -16.52
N ASP A 15 -7.67 -6.56 -16.00
CA ASP A 15 -6.76 -6.13 -14.94
C ASP A 15 -5.72 -5.14 -15.51
N LYS A 16 -5.33 -4.19 -14.65
CA LYS A 16 -4.29 -3.22 -14.94
C LYS A 16 -3.34 -3.08 -13.75
N VAL A 17 -2.11 -2.70 -14.02
CA VAL A 17 -1.16 -2.30 -12.98
C VAL A 17 -1.58 -0.93 -12.46
N ILE A 18 -1.72 -0.80 -11.14
CA ILE A 18 -2.08 0.47 -10.48
C ILE A 18 -0.85 1.25 -10.03
N SER A 19 0.17 0.55 -9.54
CA SER A 19 1.39 1.10 -8.99
C SER A 19 2.48 0.03 -8.99
N MET A 20 3.73 0.48 -8.92
CA MET A 20 4.90 -0.37 -8.72
C MET A 20 5.82 0.33 -7.74
N SER A 21 6.30 -0.42 -6.75
CA SER A 21 7.19 0.09 -5.72
C SER A 21 8.22 -0.99 -5.38
N ILE A 22 9.40 -0.55 -4.96
CA ILE A 22 10.48 -1.44 -4.50
C ILE A 22 10.43 -1.44 -2.97
N LEU A 23 10.38 -2.63 -2.39
CA LEU A 23 10.40 -2.82 -0.94
C LEU A 23 11.78 -3.37 -0.55
N ARG A 24 12.26 -2.93 0.60
CA ARG A 24 13.48 -3.39 1.25
C ARG A 24 13.19 -4.56 2.20
N SER A 25 12.23 -5.43 1.86
CA SER A 25 11.81 -6.57 2.70
C SER A 25 12.86 -7.68 2.87
N GLY A 26 14.10 -7.45 2.41
CA GLY A 26 15.18 -8.43 2.33
C GLY A 26 15.98 -8.65 3.61
N GLU A 27 15.61 -8.00 4.72
CA GLU A 27 16.31 -8.21 6.00
C GLU A 27 15.93 -9.55 6.66
N ALA A 28 14.72 -10.07 6.43
CA ALA A 28 14.35 -11.40 6.90
C ALA A 28 15.01 -12.47 6.01
N GLU A 29 15.88 -13.28 6.61
CA GLU A 29 16.72 -14.26 5.91
C GLU A 29 15.93 -15.50 5.49
N SER A 30 14.80 -15.77 6.16
CA SER A 30 13.95 -16.94 5.89
C SER A 30 12.45 -16.64 6.02
N THR A 31 11.63 -17.53 5.45
CA THR A 31 10.17 -17.48 5.66
C THR A 31 9.79 -17.72 7.11
N GLU A 32 10.48 -18.63 7.80
CA GLU A 32 10.20 -18.96 9.21
C GLU A 32 10.46 -17.79 10.15
N GLU A 33 11.55 -17.07 9.91
CA GLU A 33 11.89 -15.84 10.62
C GLU A 33 10.85 -14.75 10.40
N ARG A 34 10.48 -14.52 9.15
CA ARG A 34 9.46 -13.53 8.80
C ARG A 34 8.13 -13.84 9.48
N ASP A 35 7.72 -15.10 9.47
CA ASP A 35 6.48 -15.55 10.10
C ASP A 35 6.55 -15.46 11.63
N ALA A 36 7.71 -15.75 12.24
CA ALA A 36 7.95 -15.57 13.67
C ALA A 36 7.86 -14.10 14.09
N TYR A 37 8.51 -13.20 13.33
CA TYR A 37 8.42 -11.76 13.55
C TYR A 37 6.99 -11.23 13.41
N LEU A 38 6.28 -11.62 12.35
CA LEU A 38 4.88 -11.19 12.14
C LEU A 38 3.97 -11.64 13.28
N ARG A 39 4.15 -12.86 13.81
CA ARG A 39 3.41 -13.32 15.01
C ARG A 39 3.72 -12.44 16.22
N TYR A 40 4.99 -12.20 16.51
CA TYR A 40 5.44 -11.34 17.61
C TYR A 40 4.85 -9.92 17.47
N ALA A 41 5.01 -9.28 16.31
CA ALA A 41 4.57 -7.93 16.06
C ALA A 41 3.04 -7.79 16.17
N ASN A 42 2.29 -8.77 15.68
CA ASN A 42 0.83 -8.77 15.77
C ASN A 42 0.31 -8.97 17.20
N ALA A 43 0.94 -9.82 18.01
CA ALA A 43 0.60 -9.95 19.43
C ALA A 43 0.82 -8.63 20.18
N ARG A 44 1.99 -8.01 19.96
CA ARG A 44 2.31 -6.70 20.56
C ARG A 44 1.31 -5.61 20.17
N ARG A 45 0.88 -5.58 18.90
CA ARG A 45 -0.13 -4.62 18.39
C ARG A 45 -1.53 -4.83 18.99
N ARG A 46 -1.88 -6.05 19.41
CA ARG A 46 -3.17 -6.33 20.08
C ARG A 46 -3.19 -5.92 21.55
N GLY A 47 -2.08 -5.44 22.11
CA GLY A 47 -1.97 -5.18 23.54
C GLY A 47 -1.92 -6.47 24.37
N GLU A 48 -1.68 -7.61 23.71
CA GLU A 48 -1.35 -8.85 24.39
C GLU A 48 0.08 -8.67 24.91
N ASN A 49 0.22 -8.38 26.21
CA ASN A 49 1.50 -8.53 26.90
C ASN A 49 1.96 -9.95 26.61
N GLY A 50 3.08 -10.10 25.90
CA GLY A 50 3.55 -11.33 25.27
C GLY A 50 3.82 -12.48 26.24
N ASN A 51 2.77 -13.00 26.85
CA ASN A 51 2.79 -14.21 27.64
C ASN A 51 2.28 -15.36 26.78
N GLY A 52 3.15 -15.79 25.87
CA GLY A 52 3.33 -17.20 25.50
C GLY A 52 2.21 -17.99 24.82
N GLU A 53 0.98 -17.51 24.69
CA GLU A 53 -0.11 -18.38 24.18
C GLU A 53 -0.23 -18.40 22.65
N ALA A 54 0.35 -17.41 21.95
CA ALA A 54 0.46 -17.44 20.48
C ALA A 54 1.78 -18.06 19.97
N ALA A 55 2.69 -18.44 20.87
CA ALA A 55 4.03 -18.94 20.53
C ALA A 55 4.07 -20.46 20.25
N GLN A 56 2.96 -21.16 20.48
CA GLN A 56 2.92 -22.63 20.42
C GLN A 56 2.33 -23.14 19.10
N GLU A 57 2.74 -22.54 17.97
CA GLU A 57 2.43 -23.11 16.65
C GLU A 57 3.68 -23.07 15.75
N ASN A 58 4.52 -24.12 15.92
CA ASN A 58 5.49 -24.60 14.94
C ASN A 58 6.44 -23.56 14.31
N GLY A 59 7.10 -22.71 15.12
CA GLY A 59 8.01 -21.69 14.61
C GLY A 59 9.31 -21.57 15.38
N ILE A 60 10.28 -20.89 14.76
CA ILE A 60 11.51 -20.48 15.43
C ILE A 60 11.25 -19.34 16.42
N GLU A 61 12.02 -19.30 17.50
CA GLU A 61 12.06 -18.19 18.44
C GLU A 61 13.18 -17.24 18.04
N LEU A 62 12.87 -15.94 17.91
CA LEU A 62 13.84 -14.92 17.54
C LEU A 62 14.42 -14.27 18.79
N SER A 63 15.73 -13.97 18.76
CA SER A 63 16.36 -13.23 19.85
C SER A 63 15.82 -11.80 19.95
N PRO A 64 15.88 -11.15 21.12
CA PRO A 64 15.47 -9.76 21.27
C PRO A 64 16.19 -8.80 20.30
N GLU A 65 17.48 -9.02 20.07
CA GLU A 65 18.28 -8.24 19.13
C GLU A 65 17.76 -8.38 17.70
N ARG A 66 17.45 -9.61 17.28
CA ARG A 66 16.93 -9.89 15.95
C ARG A 66 15.52 -9.35 15.75
N LEU A 67 14.68 -9.39 16.78
CA LEU A 67 13.36 -8.74 16.76
C LEU A 67 13.46 -7.23 16.59
N ALA A 68 14.44 -6.60 17.24
CA ALA A 68 14.68 -5.15 17.12
C ALA A 68 15.16 -4.78 15.70
N GLU A 69 16.12 -5.54 15.15
CA GLU A 69 16.62 -5.34 13.78
C GLU A 69 15.49 -5.45 12.75
N LEU A 70 14.70 -6.53 12.79
CA LEU A 70 13.58 -6.71 11.87
C LEU A 70 12.50 -5.62 12.02
N ALA A 71 12.31 -5.09 13.24
CA ALA A 71 11.38 -3.99 13.48
C ALA A 71 11.87 -2.66 12.92
N GLU A 72 13.19 -2.40 12.96
CA GLU A 72 13.79 -1.21 12.37
C GLU A 72 13.67 -1.22 10.84
N GLY A 73 13.83 -2.38 10.20
CA GLY A 73 13.62 -2.54 8.76
C GLY A 73 12.17 -2.74 8.31
N GLU A 74 11.19 -2.76 9.22
CA GLU A 74 9.80 -3.05 8.87
C GLU A 74 9.18 -1.90 8.06
N GLN A 75 8.95 -2.14 6.76
CA GLN A 75 8.20 -1.22 5.92
C GLN A 75 6.71 -1.54 5.91
N PHE A 76 5.88 -0.50 5.72
CA PHE A 76 4.43 -0.66 5.58
C PHE A 76 3.96 -0.23 4.20
N ILE A 77 3.06 -1.01 3.62
CA ILE A 77 2.37 -0.66 2.39
C ILE A 77 0.98 -0.18 2.77
N LEU A 78 0.65 1.06 2.44
CA LEU A 78 -0.72 1.54 2.46
C LEU A 78 -1.44 1.04 1.22
N SER A 79 -2.64 0.48 1.39
CA SER A 79 -3.54 0.16 0.28
C SER A 79 -4.90 0.82 0.51
N VAL A 80 -5.42 1.46 -0.54
CA VAL A 80 -6.69 2.18 -0.51
C VAL A 80 -7.58 1.68 -1.64
N ALA A 81 -8.84 1.38 -1.33
CA ALA A 81 -9.88 1.04 -2.29
C ALA A 81 -10.75 2.25 -2.62
N ASN A 82 -11.34 2.25 -3.82
CA ASN A 82 -12.20 3.30 -4.34
C ASN A 82 -13.41 3.64 -3.45
N ASP A 83 -13.76 2.78 -2.51
CA ASP A 83 -14.97 2.89 -1.71
C ASP A 83 -14.73 3.31 -0.24
N GLY A 84 -13.57 3.92 0.04
CA GLY A 84 -13.27 4.49 1.35
C GLY A 84 -12.53 3.55 2.30
N TYR A 85 -12.30 2.29 1.91
CA TYR A 85 -11.57 1.33 2.74
C TYR A 85 -10.08 1.35 2.49
N GLY A 86 -9.29 1.16 3.55
CA GLY A 86 -7.85 1.02 3.44
C GLY A 86 -7.21 0.44 4.68
N LYS A 87 -5.92 0.13 4.56
CA LYS A 87 -5.09 -0.42 5.63
C LYS A 87 -3.61 -0.24 5.32
N ARG A 88 -2.81 -0.32 6.37
CA ARG A 88 -1.37 -0.58 6.27
C ARG A 88 -1.12 -2.07 6.45
N THR A 89 -0.23 -2.64 5.64
CA THR A 89 0.19 -4.04 5.77
C THR A 89 1.71 -4.09 5.78
N SER A 90 2.27 -4.88 6.70
CA SER A 90 3.72 -5.08 6.78
C SER A 90 4.25 -5.66 5.46
N ALA A 91 5.36 -5.12 4.97
CA ALA A 91 6.06 -5.61 3.79
C ALA A 91 6.51 -7.08 3.96
N TYR A 92 6.72 -7.53 5.19
CA TYR A 92 7.00 -8.92 5.52
C TYR A 92 5.83 -9.88 5.21
N GLU A 93 4.60 -9.42 5.00
CA GLU A 93 3.51 -10.30 4.54
C GLU A 93 3.60 -10.65 3.05
N TYR A 94 4.51 -10.00 2.31
CA TYR A 94 4.69 -10.16 0.88
C TYR A 94 5.92 -11.01 0.59
N ARG A 95 5.74 -12.33 0.62
CA ARG A 95 6.79 -13.29 0.24
C ARG A 95 7.29 -13.02 -1.17
N LEU A 96 8.58 -13.27 -1.39
CA LEU A 96 9.16 -13.27 -2.73
C LEU A 96 8.46 -14.31 -3.60
N THR A 97 8.07 -13.90 -4.81
CA THR A 97 7.45 -14.77 -5.81
C THR A 97 8.19 -14.65 -7.13
N GLY A 98 8.26 -15.75 -7.87
CA GLY A 98 8.86 -15.75 -9.21
C GLY A 98 8.08 -14.85 -10.18
N ARG A 99 8.80 -14.35 -11.18
CA ARG A 99 8.21 -13.54 -12.25
C ARG A 99 7.20 -14.34 -13.08
N GLY A 100 6.21 -13.65 -13.65
CA GLY A 100 5.21 -14.23 -14.55
C GLY A 100 4.07 -14.98 -13.85
N GLY A 101 4.09 -15.08 -12.52
CA GLY A 101 2.95 -15.53 -11.72
C GLY A 101 1.83 -14.49 -11.64
N ARG A 102 0.72 -14.84 -10.97
CA ARG A 102 -0.42 -13.93 -10.70
C ARG A 102 -0.21 -13.03 -9.48
N GLY A 103 0.93 -13.15 -8.79
CA GLY A 103 1.17 -12.48 -7.51
C GLY A 103 0.39 -13.11 -6.36
N ILE A 104 0.23 -12.33 -5.28
CA ILE A 104 -0.46 -12.69 -4.04
C ILE A 104 -1.50 -11.60 -3.73
N GLY A 105 -2.70 -11.96 -3.26
CA GLY A 105 -3.80 -10.98 -3.10
C GLY A 105 -3.49 -9.90 -2.07
N ASN A 106 -3.83 -8.63 -2.28
CA ASN A 106 -3.37 -7.50 -1.45
C ASN A 106 -4.42 -6.92 -0.49
N LEU A 107 -5.68 -7.03 -0.88
CA LEU A 107 -6.82 -6.42 -0.20
C LEU A 107 -8.06 -7.24 -0.54
N ASP A 108 -8.90 -7.53 0.44
CA ASP A 108 -10.23 -8.07 0.13
C ASP A 108 -11.08 -6.96 -0.51
N LEU A 109 -11.59 -7.22 -1.71
CA LEU A 109 -12.45 -6.31 -2.45
C LEU A 109 -13.93 -6.72 -2.39
N SER A 110 -14.25 -7.76 -1.61
CA SER A 110 -15.62 -8.22 -1.45
C SER A 110 -16.50 -7.15 -0.80
N ARG A 111 -17.74 -7.07 -1.28
CA ARG A 111 -18.76 -6.10 -0.83
C ARG A 111 -20.10 -6.78 -0.71
N ALA A 112 -20.79 -6.52 0.40
CA ALA A 112 -22.22 -6.73 0.48
C ALA A 112 -22.93 -5.72 -0.45
N GLY A 113 -23.94 -6.16 -1.20
CA GLY A 113 -24.75 -5.27 -2.06
C GLY A 113 -24.22 -5.03 -3.48
N GLY A 114 -23.18 -5.73 -3.92
CA GLY A 114 -22.79 -5.79 -5.35
C GLY A 114 -22.07 -4.56 -5.93
N ARG A 115 -21.74 -3.55 -5.11
CA ARG A 115 -20.95 -2.40 -5.54
C ARG A 115 -19.50 -2.82 -5.83
N GLU A 116 -18.99 -2.44 -7.00
CA GLU A 116 -17.61 -2.75 -7.39
C GLU A 116 -16.60 -1.99 -6.53
N SER A 117 -15.72 -2.74 -5.87
CA SER A 117 -14.57 -2.19 -5.15
C SER A 117 -13.28 -2.53 -5.89
N GLY A 118 -12.41 -1.55 -6.04
CA GLY A 118 -11.12 -1.70 -6.70
C GLY A 118 -10.05 -0.91 -5.97
N VAL A 119 -8.81 -1.41 -5.98
CA VAL A 119 -7.68 -0.69 -5.39
C VAL A 119 -7.38 0.54 -6.25
N VAL A 120 -7.31 1.71 -5.62
CA VAL A 120 -6.97 2.99 -6.28
C VAL A 120 -5.52 3.38 -6.06
N ALA A 121 -4.94 2.98 -4.93
CA ALA A 121 -3.55 3.24 -4.63
C ALA A 121 -2.97 2.15 -3.72
N ALA A 122 -1.70 1.83 -3.96
CA ALA A 122 -0.89 0.99 -3.09
C ALA A 122 0.58 1.45 -3.15
N PHE A 123 1.13 1.91 -2.03
CA PHE A 123 2.51 2.44 -1.97
C PHE A 123 3.09 2.31 -0.56
N PRO A 124 4.44 2.24 -0.42
CA PRO A 124 5.09 2.24 0.88
C PRO A 124 4.87 3.59 1.59
N VAL A 125 4.70 3.54 2.90
CA VAL A 125 4.57 4.71 3.78
C VAL A 125 5.48 4.56 4.99
N ALA A 126 6.03 5.67 5.46
CA ALA A 126 6.82 5.80 6.67
C ALA A 126 5.98 6.40 7.82
N PRO A 127 6.41 6.28 9.08
CA PRO A 127 5.92 7.14 10.16
C PRO A 127 6.08 8.62 9.79
N GLY A 128 5.18 9.48 10.26
CA GLY A 128 5.13 10.92 9.96
C GLY A 128 4.39 11.25 8.66
N ASP A 129 4.35 10.32 7.71
CA ASP A 129 3.69 10.53 6.42
C ASP A 129 2.20 10.82 6.55
N GLN A 130 1.67 11.53 5.57
CA GLN A 130 0.25 11.80 5.43
C GLN A 130 -0.24 11.41 4.04
N ILE A 131 -1.55 11.28 3.91
CA ILE A 131 -2.21 11.06 2.62
C ILE A 131 -3.31 12.07 2.39
N MET A 132 -3.52 12.37 1.11
CA MET A 132 -4.64 13.16 0.64
C MET A 132 -5.50 12.35 -0.32
N LEU A 133 -6.77 12.17 0.03
CA LEU A 133 -7.76 11.40 -0.69
C LEU A 133 -8.67 12.37 -1.45
N VAL A 134 -8.92 12.09 -2.73
CA VAL A 134 -9.79 12.91 -3.58
C VAL A 134 -10.94 12.05 -4.11
N THR A 135 -12.17 12.51 -3.90
CA THR A 135 -13.37 11.88 -4.46
C THR A 135 -13.78 12.51 -5.79
N ASP A 136 -14.56 11.79 -6.59
CA ASP A 136 -15.20 12.33 -7.79
C ASP A 136 -16.23 13.44 -7.50
N GLY A 137 -16.77 13.49 -6.30
CA GLY A 137 -17.59 14.59 -5.79
C GLY A 137 -16.81 15.83 -5.37
N GLY A 138 -15.47 15.84 -5.52
CA GLY A 138 -14.62 16.99 -5.20
C GLY A 138 -14.31 17.15 -3.71
N LYS A 139 -14.52 16.12 -2.89
CA LYS A 139 -14.12 16.13 -1.47
C LYS A 139 -12.63 15.80 -1.37
N LEU A 140 -11.90 16.59 -0.58
CA LEU A 140 -10.52 16.33 -0.21
C LEU A 140 -10.44 15.97 1.27
N ILE A 141 -9.78 14.86 1.58
CA ILE A 141 -9.55 14.41 2.95
C ILE A 141 -8.05 14.21 3.16
N ARG A 142 -7.48 14.89 4.15
CA ARG A 142 -6.09 14.69 4.59
C ARG A 142 -6.10 13.86 5.89
N SER A 143 -5.25 12.85 5.97
CA SER A 143 -5.12 11.99 7.15
C SER A 143 -3.67 11.58 7.36
N PRO A 144 -3.17 11.59 8.61
CA PRO A 144 -1.93 10.91 8.96
C PRO A 144 -2.01 9.42 8.65
N VAL A 145 -0.90 8.81 8.25
CA VAL A 145 -0.87 7.36 8.01
C VAL A 145 -0.95 6.57 9.31
N GLU A 146 -0.55 7.14 10.45
CA GLU A 146 -0.59 6.49 11.77
C GLU A 146 -2.01 6.11 12.21
N ASP A 147 -2.99 6.91 11.82
CA ASP A 147 -4.41 6.66 12.14
C ASP A 147 -4.98 5.47 11.35
N ILE A 148 -4.28 5.03 10.30
CA ILE A 148 -4.73 3.94 9.44
C ILE A 148 -4.33 2.60 10.06
N ARG A 149 -5.31 1.72 10.27
CA ARG A 149 -5.07 0.42 10.91
C ARG A 149 -4.02 -0.43 10.17
N ILE A 150 -3.13 -1.05 10.94
CA ILE A 150 -2.28 -2.15 10.46
C ILE A 150 -3.09 -3.45 10.47
N ALA A 151 -3.18 -4.12 9.32
CA ALA A 151 -3.93 -5.37 9.18
C ALA A 151 -3.34 -6.27 8.09
N GLY A 152 -3.62 -7.57 8.22
CA GLY A 152 -3.09 -8.59 7.33
C GLY A 152 -3.51 -8.43 5.88
N ARG A 153 -2.69 -8.93 4.96
CA ARG A 153 -2.80 -8.75 3.51
C ARG A 153 -4.15 -9.20 2.92
N THR A 154 -4.78 -10.25 3.41
CA THR A 154 -6.07 -10.72 2.85
C THR A 154 -7.30 -10.05 3.48
N THR A 155 -7.11 -9.15 4.45
CA THR A 155 -8.22 -8.44 5.10
C THR A 155 -8.75 -7.29 4.24
N ARG A 156 -9.96 -6.82 4.57
CA ARG A 156 -10.59 -5.63 3.97
C ARG A 156 -9.97 -4.31 4.42
N GLY A 157 -9.39 -4.28 5.62
CA GLY A 157 -8.99 -3.03 6.27
C GLY A 157 -10.14 -2.33 6.98
N VAL A 158 -10.00 -1.03 7.19
CA VAL A 158 -10.97 -0.18 7.88
C VAL A 158 -11.46 0.93 6.96
N MET A 159 -12.60 1.53 7.31
CA MET A 159 -13.08 2.72 6.62
C MET A 159 -12.17 3.90 7.01
N LEU A 160 -11.42 4.43 6.04
CA LEU A 160 -10.59 5.61 6.21
C LEU A 160 -11.46 6.85 6.37
N PHE A 161 -12.54 6.90 5.58
CA PHE A 161 -13.54 7.96 5.66
C PHE A 161 -14.87 7.49 5.07
N ARG A 162 -15.95 8.14 5.49
CA ARG A 162 -17.29 7.86 4.99
C ARG A 162 -17.48 8.59 3.66
N ILE A 163 -17.75 7.84 2.61
CA ILE A 163 -18.20 8.38 1.32
C ILE A 163 -19.66 8.06 1.09
N ASP A 164 -20.30 8.89 0.26
CA ASP A 164 -21.66 8.64 -0.16
C ASP A 164 -21.75 7.44 -1.10
N GLU A 165 -22.94 6.84 -1.19
CA GLU A 165 -23.17 5.67 -2.04
C GLU A 165 -22.98 5.95 -3.54
N SER A 166 -23.03 7.21 -3.96
CA SER A 166 -22.77 7.65 -5.32
C SER A 166 -21.33 8.10 -5.57
N GLU A 167 -20.53 8.32 -4.52
CA GLU A 167 -19.17 8.85 -4.64
C GLU A 167 -18.13 7.75 -4.55
N ARG A 168 -16.94 8.01 -5.10
CA ARG A 168 -15.78 7.12 -5.01
C ARG A 168 -14.49 7.91 -4.95
N ILE A 169 -13.48 7.31 -4.33
CA ILE A 169 -12.10 7.80 -4.42
C ILE A 169 -11.62 7.61 -5.85
N VAL A 170 -11.08 8.68 -6.41
CA VAL A 170 -10.47 8.69 -7.74
C VAL A 170 -8.95 8.83 -7.69
N SER A 171 -8.42 9.44 -6.61
CA SER A 171 -6.98 9.64 -6.45
C SER A 171 -6.58 9.62 -4.97
N VAL A 172 -5.34 9.19 -4.73
CA VAL A 172 -4.67 9.26 -3.43
C VAL A 172 -3.27 9.82 -3.68
N ALA A 173 -2.96 10.94 -3.02
CA ALA A 173 -1.63 11.50 -2.98
C ALA A 173 -0.94 11.12 -1.67
N HIS A 174 0.35 10.81 -1.76
CA HIS A 174 1.24 10.59 -0.63
C HIS A 174 1.97 11.90 -0.34
N LEU A 175 1.94 12.33 0.91
CA LEU A 175 2.66 13.49 1.42
C LEU A 175 3.67 12.95 2.44
N PRO A 176 4.96 12.82 2.06
CA PRO A 176 6.01 12.48 3.02
C PRO A 176 6.02 13.48 4.19
N GLU A 177 6.48 13.05 5.35
CA GLU A 177 6.83 14.00 6.41
C GLU A 177 7.80 15.03 5.83
N GLU A 178 7.42 16.31 5.87
CA GLU A 178 8.32 17.40 5.52
C GLU A 178 9.35 17.48 6.65
N ASP A 179 10.61 17.15 6.38
CA ASP A 179 11.70 17.72 7.18
C ASP A 179 11.51 19.25 7.07
N ASP A 180 11.46 19.98 8.19
CA ASP A 180 11.24 21.44 8.26
C ASP A 180 12.39 22.27 7.62
N GLU A 181 12.88 21.85 6.45
CA GLU A 181 13.90 22.47 5.61
C GLU A 181 13.42 22.41 4.15
N ASP A 182 12.44 23.25 3.79
CA ASP A 182 12.44 24.07 2.56
C ASP A 182 11.06 24.69 2.27
N GLU A 183 10.87 25.93 2.70
CA GLU A 183 9.90 26.84 2.09
C GLU A 183 10.30 27.13 0.62
N ASN A 184 9.31 27.04 -0.29
CA ASN A 184 9.27 27.45 -1.71
C ASN A 184 9.57 26.38 -2.78
N GLY A 185 8.49 25.85 -3.37
CA GLY A 185 8.53 25.03 -4.58
C GLY A 185 7.25 25.14 -5.41
N GLU A 186 7.17 26.22 -6.19
CA GLU A 186 6.21 26.54 -7.25
C GLU A 186 5.50 25.34 -7.93
N THR A 187 4.17 25.35 -7.87
CA THR A 187 3.28 24.43 -8.60
C THR A 187 3.51 24.53 -10.11
N ALA A 188 4.21 23.57 -10.70
CA ALA A 188 4.26 23.41 -12.15
C ALA A 188 2.92 22.87 -12.66
N ALA A 189 2.10 23.75 -13.25
CA ALA A 189 0.93 23.37 -14.02
C ALA A 189 1.32 22.48 -15.22
N PRO A 190 0.48 21.50 -15.62
CA PRO A 190 0.77 20.63 -16.75
C PRO A 190 0.77 21.43 -18.08
N PRO A 191 1.59 21.06 -19.07
CA PRO A 191 1.66 21.78 -20.34
C PRO A 191 0.37 21.58 -21.14
N THR A 192 -0.36 22.68 -21.36
CA THR A 192 -1.47 22.76 -22.30
C THR A 192 -0.94 22.54 -23.71
N GLY A 193 -1.41 21.49 -24.38
CA GLY A 193 -1.14 21.25 -25.80
C GLY A 193 -1.80 22.33 -26.67
N ALA A 194 -1.00 22.99 -27.50
CA ALA A 194 -1.50 23.81 -28.59
C ALA A 194 -1.63 22.94 -29.84
N ALA A 195 -2.88 22.78 -30.29
CA ALA A 195 -3.23 22.17 -31.55
C ALA A 195 -2.79 23.07 -32.71
N GLU A 196 -2.06 22.50 -33.67
CA GLU A 196 -1.72 23.13 -34.94
C GLU A 196 -2.91 22.98 -35.90
N ALA A 197 -3.50 24.10 -36.32
CA ALA A 197 -4.55 24.16 -37.35
C ALA A 197 -3.91 24.19 -38.76
N PRO A 198 -4.55 23.62 -39.80
CA PRO A 198 -3.96 23.55 -41.13
C PRO A 198 -4.02 24.90 -41.86
N PRO A 199 -3.12 25.17 -42.82
CA PRO A 199 -3.13 26.41 -43.58
C PRO A 199 -4.22 26.39 -44.66
N GLU A 200 -5.02 27.46 -44.71
CA GLU A 200 -5.86 27.81 -45.85
C GLU A 200 -5.01 28.41 -46.97
N THR A 201 -5.13 27.90 -48.19
CA THR A 201 -4.59 28.53 -49.40
C THR A 201 -5.70 29.27 -50.15
N SER A 202 -5.48 30.56 -50.40
CA SER A 202 -6.20 31.36 -51.43
C SER A 202 -5.88 30.89 -52.85
#